data_AF-A0A376KWJ7-F1
#
_entry.id   AF-A0A376KWJ7-F1
#
_cell.length_a   1.000
_cell.length_b   1.000
_cell.length_c   1.000
_cell.angle_alpha   90.00
_cell.angle_beta   90.00
_cell.angle_gamma   90.00
#
_symmetry.space_group_name_H-M   'P 1'
#
loop_
_entity.id
_entity.type
_entity.pdbx_description
1 polymer ?
#
loop_
_entity_poly.entity_id
_entity_poly.type
_entity_poly.pdbx_seq_one_letter_code
_entity_poly.pdbx_strand_id
1 'polypeptide(L)'
;MQYTIQKFYRVNGGSTQRKGVTPDIIMPTGNEETETGEKFEDNALPWDSIDAATYVKSGDLTAFGPELLKEHNARIAKDPEFQNIMKDIARFNAMKDKRNIVSLNYAVREKENNEDDATRLAR
;
A
#
# COMPACT_ATOMS: atom_id res chain seq x y z
N MET A 1 14.66 -7.71 -28.20
CA MET A 1 15.58 -7.25 -27.14
C MET A 1 14.97 -6.00 -26.54
N GLN A 2 14.77 -5.95 -25.23
CA GLN A 2 14.24 -4.80 -24.49
C GLN A 2 15.20 -4.49 -23.35
N TYR A 3 15.68 -3.25 -23.29
CA TYR A 3 16.61 -2.79 -22.25
C TYR A 3 16.31 -1.33 -21.91
N THR A 4 16.54 -0.96 -20.64
CA THR A 4 16.24 0.37 -20.11
C THR A 4 17.29 1.37 -20.56
N ILE A 5 16.88 2.47 -21.18
CA ILE A 5 17.77 3.52 -21.71
C ILE A 5 17.66 4.86 -20.97
N GLN A 6 16.60 5.05 -20.18
CA GLN A 6 16.24 6.34 -19.59
C GLN A 6 15.66 6.16 -18.19
N LYS A 7 15.82 7.19 -17.35
CA LYS A 7 15.16 7.34 -16.04
C LYS A 7 14.29 8.61 -16.05
N PHE A 8 13.17 8.57 -15.34
CA PHE A 8 12.29 9.72 -15.17
C PHE A 8 12.52 10.40 -13.81
N TYR A 9 12.47 11.72 -13.81
CA TYR A 9 12.58 12.56 -12.62
C TYR A 9 11.39 13.52 -12.56
N ARG A 10 10.89 13.78 -11.35
CA ARG A 10 9.83 14.76 -11.10
C ARG A 10 10.40 16.18 -11.28
N VAL A 11 9.51 17.16 -11.47
CA VAL A 11 9.90 18.60 -11.59
C VAL A 11 10.68 19.13 -10.39
N ASN A 12 10.51 18.50 -9.22
CA ASN A 12 11.25 18.81 -8.00
C ASN A 12 12.61 18.09 -7.89
N GLY A 13 13.04 17.37 -8.95
CA GLY A 13 14.33 16.66 -9.01
C GLY A 13 14.32 15.23 -8.47
N GLY A 14 13.27 14.81 -7.75
CA GLY A 14 13.20 13.47 -7.18
C GLY A 14 12.81 12.39 -8.21
N SER A 15 13.51 11.25 -8.23
CA SER A 15 13.07 10.08 -9.00
C SER A 15 11.84 9.40 -8.38
N THR A 16 11.02 8.76 -9.21
CA THR A 16 9.93 7.86 -8.76
C THR A 16 10.40 6.43 -8.53
N GLN A 17 11.65 6.11 -8.90
CA GLN A 17 12.24 4.79 -8.79
C GLN A 17 12.19 4.27 -7.35
N ARG A 18 11.64 3.06 -7.13
CA ARG A 18 11.50 2.40 -5.80
C ARG A 18 10.65 3.13 -4.73
N LYS A 19 10.45 4.45 -4.83
CA LYS A 19 9.68 5.27 -3.88
C LYS A 19 8.25 5.56 -4.35
N GLY A 20 8.00 5.54 -5.66
CA GLY A 20 6.72 5.88 -6.25
C GLY A 20 6.27 7.31 -5.92
N VAL A 21 4.95 7.50 -5.81
CA VAL A 21 4.32 8.75 -5.36
C VAL A 21 3.57 8.47 -4.08
N THR A 22 4.00 9.09 -2.97
CA THR A 22 3.28 9.03 -1.70
C THR A 22 2.03 9.92 -1.76
N PRO A 23 0.83 9.38 -1.53
CA PRO A 23 -0.41 10.18 -1.48
C PRO A 23 -0.43 11.15 -0.29
N ASP A 24 -1.14 12.26 -0.42
CA ASP A 24 -1.35 13.23 0.68
C ASP A 24 -2.27 12.66 1.78
N ILE A 25 -3.22 11.80 1.42
CA ILE A 25 -4.07 11.04 2.34
C ILE A 25 -3.87 9.55 2.03
N ILE A 26 -3.26 8.83 2.96
CA ILE A 26 -2.97 7.40 2.78
C ILE A 26 -4.15 6.58 3.28
N MET A 27 -4.72 5.74 2.41
CA MET A 27 -5.76 4.77 2.78
C MET A 27 -5.15 3.68 3.68
N PRO A 28 -5.93 2.99 4.53
CA PRO A 28 -5.38 2.01 5.47
C PRO A 28 -4.49 0.94 4.83
N THR A 29 -4.83 0.47 3.64
CA THR A 29 -4.05 -0.53 2.88
C THR A 29 -2.69 0.00 2.40
N GLY A 30 -2.54 1.32 2.24
CA GLY A 30 -1.27 1.96 1.84
C GLY A 30 -0.30 2.19 3.01
N ASN A 31 -0.77 2.05 4.25
CA ASN A 31 0.09 2.08 5.44
C ASN A 31 0.76 0.74 5.70
N GLU A 32 0.24 -0.34 5.10
CA GLU A 32 0.82 -1.67 5.23
C GLU A 32 2.04 -1.84 4.33
N GLU A 33 3.03 -2.56 4.83
CA GLU A 33 4.16 -2.98 4.01
C GLU A 33 3.68 -4.01 2.97
N THR A 34 3.34 -3.51 1.79
CA THR A 34 3.11 -4.35 0.62
C THR A 34 4.38 -5.10 0.25
N GLU A 35 4.24 -6.32 -0.24
CA GLU A 35 5.33 -7.13 -0.82
C GLU A 35 5.40 -6.98 -2.35
N THR A 36 4.64 -6.04 -2.90
CA THR A 36 4.59 -5.78 -4.34
C THR A 36 5.13 -4.38 -4.65
N GLY A 37 5.66 -4.22 -5.86
CA GLY A 37 6.20 -2.95 -6.35
C GLY A 37 7.68 -3.02 -6.68
N GLU A 38 8.15 -2.02 -7.44
CA GLU A 38 9.49 -1.99 -8.01
C GLU A 38 10.63 -2.15 -6.99
N LYS A 39 10.40 -1.78 -5.72
CA LYS A 39 11.40 -1.95 -4.65
C LYS A 39 11.72 -3.41 -4.32
N PHE A 40 10.86 -4.36 -4.72
CA PHE A 40 11.01 -5.80 -4.50
C PHE A 40 11.44 -6.58 -5.75
N GLU A 41 11.55 -5.91 -6.90
CA GLU A 41 12.05 -6.54 -8.13
C GLU A 41 13.57 -6.74 -8.06
N ASP A 42 14.03 -7.87 -8.58
CA ASP A 42 15.45 -8.18 -8.64
C ASP A 42 16.20 -7.18 -9.51
N ASN A 43 17.34 -6.68 -9.00
CA ASN A 43 18.19 -5.69 -9.67
C ASN A 43 17.50 -4.36 -10.02
N ALA A 44 16.45 -3.98 -9.29
CA ALA A 44 15.83 -2.66 -9.44
C ALA A 44 16.88 -1.55 -9.20
N LEU A 45 16.96 -0.60 -10.15
CA LEU A 45 17.91 0.52 -10.06
C LEU A 45 17.67 1.32 -8.77
N PRO A 46 18.74 1.82 -8.11
CA PRO A 46 18.60 2.64 -6.91
C PRO A 46 17.88 3.94 -7.22
N TRP A 47 17.23 4.48 -6.19
CA TRP A 47 16.68 5.82 -6.22
C TRP A 47 17.81 6.85 -6.26
N ASP A 48 17.66 7.84 -7.12
CA ASP A 48 18.54 9.00 -7.27
C ASP A 48 17.72 10.29 -7.47
N SER A 49 18.40 11.43 -7.45
CA SER A 49 17.81 12.74 -7.68
C SER A 49 18.71 13.60 -8.55
N ILE A 50 18.10 14.51 -9.30
CA ILE A 50 18.76 15.54 -10.10
C ILE A 50 18.34 16.93 -9.63
N ASP A 51 18.97 17.97 -10.18
CA ASP A 51 18.56 19.35 -9.90
C ASP A 51 17.11 19.60 -10.35
N ALA A 52 16.38 20.35 -9.53
CA ALA A 52 15.00 20.71 -9.84
C ALA A 52 14.94 21.62 -11.07
N ALA A 53 13.90 21.45 -11.88
CA ALA A 53 13.63 22.38 -12.97
C ALA A 53 13.14 23.72 -12.43
N THR A 54 13.23 24.77 -13.24
CA THR A 54 12.54 26.04 -12.93
C THR A 54 11.05 25.88 -13.23
N TYR A 55 10.20 25.98 -12.21
CA TYR A 55 8.74 25.92 -12.34
C TYR A 55 8.06 26.85 -11.34
N VAL A 56 6.81 27.20 -11.63
CA VAL A 56 5.94 27.97 -10.72
C VAL A 56 4.80 27.04 -10.28
N LYS A 57 4.55 26.97 -8.97
CA LYS A 57 3.40 26.21 -8.45
C LYS A 57 2.10 26.93 -8.84
N SER A 58 1.12 26.18 -9.32
CA SER A 58 -0.20 26.73 -9.65
C SER A 58 -1.04 27.05 -8.40
N GLY A 59 -0.76 26.40 -7.27
CA GLY A 59 -1.45 26.60 -6.01
C GLY A 59 -0.80 25.79 -4.88
N ASP A 60 -1.36 25.94 -3.68
CA ASP A 60 -0.94 25.24 -2.47
C ASP A 60 -2.15 24.67 -1.74
N LEU A 61 -2.18 23.33 -1.59
CA LEU A 61 -3.24 22.61 -0.88
C LEU A 61 -2.81 22.16 0.52
N THR A 62 -1.58 22.45 0.93
CA THR A 62 -1.01 21.99 2.22
C THR A 62 -1.82 22.50 3.42
N ALA A 63 -2.41 23.69 3.30
CA ALA A 63 -3.28 24.27 4.33
C ALA A 63 -4.52 23.42 4.64
N PHE A 64 -5.07 22.70 3.65
CA PHE A 64 -6.27 21.86 3.82
C PHE A 64 -5.95 20.46 4.36
N GLY A 65 -4.69 20.03 4.27
CA GLY A 65 -4.25 18.67 4.63
C GLY A 65 -4.69 18.23 6.04
N PRO A 66 -4.45 19.01 7.11
CA PRO A 66 -4.80 18.60 8.46
C PRO A 66 -6.30 18.41 8.69
N GLU A 67 -7.13 19.29 8.12
CA GLU A 67 -8.59 19.21 8.25
C GLU A 67 -9.14 18.02 7.47
N LEU A 68 -8.71 17.85 6.22
CA LEU A 68 -9.12 16.72 5.38
C LEU A 68 -8.75 15.38 6.01
N LEU A 69 -7.56 15.28 6.60
CA LEU A 69 -7.10 14.07 7.29
C LEU A 69 -7.94 13.77 8.54
N LYS A 70 -8.24 14.79 9.35
CA LYS A 70 -9.09 14.63 10.54
C LYS A 70 -10.49 14.13 10.16
N GLU A 71 -11.11 14.77 9.18
CA GLU A 71 -12.45 14.40 8.71
C GLU A 71 -12.46 13.02 8.04
N HIS A 72 -11.42 12.69 7.26
CA HIS A 72 -11.24 11.35 6.70
C HIS A 72 -11.17 10.29 7.81
N ASN A 73 -10.30 10.48 8.80
CA ASN A 73 -10.14 9.55 9.93
C ASN A 73 -11.44 9.37 10.72
N ALA A 74 -12.20 10.45 10.93
CA ALA A 74 -13.49 10.38 11.60
C ALA A 74 -14.55 9.58 10.80
N ARG A 75 -14.53 9.66 9.46
CA ARG A 75 -15.44 8.89 8.59
C ARG A 75 -15.08 7.42 8.56
N ILE A 76 -13.82 7.08 8.30
CA ILE A 76 -13.39 5.68 8.19
C ILE A 76 -13.52 4.91 9.51
N ALA A 77 -13.44 5.61 10.65
CA ALA A 77 -13.64 4.98 11.96
C ALA A 77 -15.08 4.46 12.16
N LYS A 78 -16.07 5.05 11.47
CA LYS A 78 -17.49 4.69 11.58
C LYS A 78 -17.98 3.83 10.43
N ASP A 79 -17.21 3.75 9.36
CA ASP A 79 -17.58 3.04 8.14
C ASP A 79 -17.35 1.52 8.30
N PRO A 80 -18.39 0.68 8.15
CA PRO A 80 -18.25 -0.77 8.32
C PRO A 80 -17.24 -1.42 7.36
N GLU A 81 -17.14 -0.94 6.12
CA GLU A 81 -16.21 -1.48 5.13
C GLU A 81 -14.77 -1.17 5.53
N PHE A 82 -14.50 0.05 5.97
CA PHE A 82 -13.18 0.39 6.51
C PHE A 82 -12.82 -0.40 7.76
N GLN A 83 -13.79 -0.67 8.65
CA GLN A 83 -13.56 -1.55 9.80
C GLN A 83 -13.24 -2.99 9.37
N ASN A 84 -13.91 -3.50 8.32
CA ASN A 84 -13.62 -4.82 7.75
C ASN A 84 -12.22 -4.87 7.13
N ILE A 85 -11.82 -3.85 6.37
CA ILE A 85 -10.48 -3.70 5.81
C ILE A 85 -9.42 -3.72 6.93
N MET A 86 -9.64 -2.98 8.02
CA MET A 86 -8.72 -2.97 9.16
C MET A 86 -8.58 -4.35 9.83
N LYS A 87 -9.67 -5.12 9.92
CA LYS A 87 -9.64 -6.50 10.42
C LYS A 87 -8.88 -7.43 9.48
N ASP A 88 -9.07 -7.28 8.17
CA ASP A 88 -8.36 -8.06 7.16
C ASP A 88 -6.87 -7.80 7.16
N ILE A 89 -6.48 -6.53 7.31
CA ILE A 89 -5.07 -6.14 7.49
C ILE A 89 -4.48 -6.81 8.73
N ALA A 90 -5.17 -6.73 9.88
CA ALA A 90 -4.69 -7.36 11.11
C ALA A 90 -4.56 -8.89 10.97
N ARG A 91 -5.54 -9.52 10.31
CA ARG A 91 -5.52 -10.97 10.02
C ARG A 91 -4.35 -11.33 9.10
N PHE A 92 -4.14 -10.57 8.03
CA PHE A 92 -3.04 -10.78 7.09
C PHE A 92 -1.69 -10.68 7.80
N ASN A 93 -1.48 -9.64 8.61
CA ASN A 93 -0.23 -9.45 9.35
C ASN A 93 0.04 -10.59 10.34
N ALA A 94 -0.98 -11.08 11.04
CA ALA A 94 -0.84 -12.23 11.95
C ALA A 94 -0.53 -13.56 11.22
N MET A 95 -0.96 -13.69 9.96
CA MET A 95 -0.75 -14.89 9.15
C MET A 95 0.51 -14.83 8.28
N LYS A 96 1.14 -13.65 8.16
CA LYS A 96 2.31 -13.41 7.30
C LYS A 96 3.46 -14.39 7.57
N ASP A 97 3.75 -14.68 8.83
CA ASP A 97 4.83 -15.59 9.24
C ASP A 97 4.64 -17.04 8.74
N LYS A 98 3.39 -17.47 8.57
CA LYS A 98 3.04 -18.82 8.10
C LYS A 98 2.67 -18.86 6.62
N ARG A 99 2.79 -17.73 5.91
CA ARG A 99 2.32 -17.61 4.52
C ARG A 99 2.92 -18.67 3.59
N ASN A 100 4.18 -19.03 3.78
CA ASN A 100 4.89 -20.02 2.96
C ASN A 100 4.82 -21.45 3.53
N ILE A 101 4.06 -21.68 4.61
CA ILE A 101 3.98 -22.96 5.31
C ILE A 101 2.52 -23.43 5.30
N VAL A 102 2.22 -24.41 4.45
CA VAL A 102 0.88 -24.96 4.33
C VAL A 102 0.78 -26.28 5.08
N SER A 103 -0.25 -26.44 5.91
CA SER A 103 -0.55 -27.71 6.57
C SER A 103 -0.97 -28.77 5.55
N LEU A 104 -0.38 -29.97 5.62
CA LEU A 104 -0.77 -31.13 4.82
C LEU A 104 -1.86 -31.98 5.52
N ASN A 105 -2.30 -31.58 6.70
CA ASN A 105 -3.39 -32.27 7.41
C ASN A 105 -4.75 -31.84 6.84
N TYR A 106 -5.50 -32.81 6.32
CA TYR A 106 -6.81 -32.58 5.71
C TYR A 106 -7.79 -31.88 6.65
N ALA A 107 -7.93 -32.34 7.89
CA ALA A 107 -8.90 -31.77 8.85
C ALA A 107 -8.57 -30.32 9.21
N VAL A 108 -7.27 -29.96 9.26
CA VAL A 108 -6.83 -28.58 9.47
C VAL A 108 -7.21 -27.70 8.28
N ARG A 109 -6.97 -28.18 7.05
CA ARG A 109 -7.28 -27.44 5.82
C ARG A 109 -8.78 -27.29 5.57
N GLU A 110 -9.57 -28.32 5.87
CA GLU A 110 -11.03 -28.28 5.79
C GLU A 110 -11.60 -27.25 6.78
N LYS A 111 -11.09 -27.22 8.02
CA LYS A 111 -11.48 -26.23 9.02
C LYS A 111 -11.17 -24.80 8.57
N GLU A 112 -9.95 -24.54 8.08
CA GLU A 112 -9.54 -23.22 7.58
C GLU A 112 -10.47 -22.73 6.46
N ASN A 113 -10.77 -23.59 5.46
CA ASN A 113 -11.66 -23.24 4.36
C ASN A 113 -13.08 -22.91 4.83
N ASN A 114 -13.63 -23.70 5.75
CA ASN A 114 -14.96 -23.47 6.30
C ASN A 114 -15.04 -22.16 7.10
N GLU A 115 -14.00 -21.82 7.86
CA GLU A 115 -13.90 -20.54 8.57
C GLU A 115 -13.82 -19.35 7.61
N ASP A 116 -13.10 -19.50 6.49
CA ASP A 116 -13.03 -18.49 5.42
C ASP A 116 -14.37 -18.28 4.72
N ASP A 117 -15.06 -19.36 4.37
CA ASP A 117 -16.38 -19.28 3.74
C ASP A 117 -17.43 -18.68 4.68
N ALA A 118 -17.41 -19.05 5.96
CA ALA A 118 -18.30 -18.46 6.96
C ALA A 118 -18.03 -16.96 7.14
N THR A 119 -16.75 -16.56 7.17
CA THR A 119 -16.36 -15.15 7.27
C THR A 119 -16.80 -14.35 6.05
N ARG A 120 -16.69 -14.94 4.86
CA ARG A 120 -17.12 -14.31 3.60
C ARG A 120 -18.64 -14.19 3.48
N LEU A 121 -19.39 -15.16 4.00
CA LEU A 121 -20.86 -15.14 3.99
C LEU A 121 -21.45 -14.16 5.02
N ALA A 122 -20.75 -13.93 6.12
CA ALA A 122 -21.18 -13.02 7.18
C ALA A 122 -20.94 -11.53 6.86
N ARG A 123 -20.28 -11.22 5.74
CA ARG A 123 -20.09 -9.88 5.19
C ARG A 123 -21.19 -9.56 4.20
#